data_AF-B1N1C6-F1
#
_entry.id   AF-B1N1C6-F1
#
_cell.length_a   1.000
_cell.length_b   1.000
_cell.length_c   1.000
_cell.angle_alpha   90.00
_cell.angle_beta   90.00
_cell.angle_gamma   90.00
#
_symmetry.space_group_name_H-M   'P 1'
#
loop_
_entity.id
_entity.type
_entity.pdbx_description
1 polymer ?
#
loop_
_entity_poly.entity_id
_entity_poly.type
_entity_poly.pdbx_seq_one_letter_code
_entity_poly.pdbx_strand_id
1 'polypeptide(L)'
;MNLLLGCNHPSFTLPWRTLLAHLVALHLLHLGSAQLRVVAPSLPVTAVVGQDVVLRCHLCPCKNAWNSDIRWVQHRSSGLVHHYQNGVDLEQMEEYKGRTELLRNGLSDGNLDLRITAVSSSDSGSYSCAVQDGDGYAEAVVNLEVSDPFSEIVHPWKVALAVVITILLGSFAVIIVFLHRKQVALSRELKRTDAKLAEQAAVLNFTAGSLKKQAAELVEQTKEVEKKNLVLKKSSENIDSTARDLKKQAAELEKLKEKMLKQTNKLEEQTEKLVKENEEVEKQNSELKKNCEKMDFTAGSLKILAAKMNFTAGSLMKQTEAVQNQNSELKKDCEEMGEQTEALVVETEESGKPSEEKD
;
A
#
# COMPACT_ATOMS: atom_id res chain seq x y z
N MET A 1 185.16 -2.04 30.47
CA MET A 1 183.74 -1.70 30.68
C MET A 1 183.37 -0.61 29.69
N ASN A 2 182.46 -0.88 28.75
CA ASN A 2 181.42 0.04 28.30
C ASN A 2 180.50 -0.74 27.34
N LEU A 3 179.25 -0.88 27.78
CA LEU A 3 178.19 -1.69 27.20
C LEU A 3 177.51 -0.95 26.04
N LEU A 4 177.14 -1.72 25.03
CA LEU A 4 176.34 -1.34 23.86
C LEU A 4 174.95 -0.88 24.29
N LEU A 5 174.50 0.30 23.82
CA LEU A 5 173.10 0.71 23.84
C LEU A 5 172.62 0.90 22.40
N GLY A 6 172.06 -0.16 21.83
CA GLY A 6 171.33 -0.13 20.57
C GLY A 6 169.87 0.18 20.82
N CYS A 7 169.35 1.21 20.14
CA CYS A 7 167.94 1.55 20.12
C CYS A 7 167.15 0.53 19.27
N ASN A 8 166.16 -0.14 19.87
CA ASN A 8 165.17 -0.96 19.16
C ASN A 8 163.80 -0.26 19.20
N HIS A 9 163.33 0.24 18.06
CA HIS A 9 161.92 0.55 17.84
C HIS A 9 161.21 -0.71 17.33
N PRO A 10 160.11 -1.19 17.95
CA PRO A 10 159.24 -2.16 17.31
C PRO A 10 158.21 -1.44 16.43
N SER A 11 158.34 -1.59 15.12
CA SER A 11 157.33 -1.22 14.14
C SER A 11 156.18 -2.23 14.21
N PHE A 12 155.09 -1.89 14.89
CA PHE A 12 153.86 -2.69 14.84
C PHE A 12 153.16 -2.46 13.50
N THR A 13 153.43 -3.33 12.53
CA THR A 13 152.62 -3.46 11.31
C THR A 13 151.49 -4.44 11.61
N LEU A 14 150.34 -3.94 12.05
CA LEU A 14 149.11 -4.75 12.09
C LEU A 14 148.65 -4.95 10.63
N PRO A 15 148.63 -6.19 10.10
CA PRO A 15 148.28 -6.42 8.71
C PRO A 15 146.77 -6.35 8.55
N TRP A 16 146.27 -5.46 7.67
CA TRP A 16 144.87 -5.33 7.22
C TRP A 16 144.10 -6.67 7.02
N ARG A 17 144.82 -7.75 6.70
CA ARG A 17 144.29 -9.11 6.54
C ARG A 17 143.65 -9.68 7.82
N THR A 18 144.13 -9.34 9.01
CA THR A 18 143.53 -9.82 10.27
C THR A 18 142.26 -9.04 10.60
N LEU A 19 142.23 -7.73 10.29
CA LEU A 19 141.05 -6.89 10.50
C LEU A 19 139.87 -7.37 9.65
N LEU A 20 140.13 -7.73 8.38
CA LEU A 20 139.09 -8.21 7.47
C LEU A 20 138.52 -9.57 7.93
N ALA A 21 139.36 -10.48 8.42
CA ALA A 21 138.92 -11.75 8.99
C ALA A 21 138.07 -11.56 10.27
N HIS A 22 138.44 -10.62 11.14
CA HIS A 22 137.64 -10.30 12.33
C HIS A 22 136.31 -9.62 11.97
N LEU A 23 136.30 -8.73 10.98
CA LEU A 23 135.06 -8.10 10.48
C LEU A 23 134.13 -9.12 9.81
N VAL A 24 134.67 -10.07 9.03
CA VAL A 24 133.90 -11.18 8.45
C VAL A 24 133.40 -12.12 9.53
N ALA A 25 134.22 -12.47 10.53
CA ALA A 25 133.78 -13.27 11.68
C ALA A 25 132.69 -12.55 12.49
N LEU A 26 132.81 -11.24 12.73
CA LEU A 26 131.76 -10.44 13.36
C LEU A 26 130.49 -10.41 12.52
N HIS A 27 130.60 -10.26 11.19
CA HIS A 27 129.45 -10.30 10.28
C HIS A 27 128.77 -11.68 10.26
N LEU A 28 129.53 -12.78 10.29
CA LEU A 28 129.00 -14.14 10.35
C LEU A 28 128.37 -14.45 11.72
N LEU A 29 128.94 -13.94 12.81
CA LEU A 29 128.34 -14.00 14.15
C LEU A 29 127.02 -13.19 14.21
N HIS A 30 126.95 -12.06 13.50
CA HIS A 30 125.73 -11.26 13.39
C HIS A 30 124.66 -11.93 12.51
N LEU A 31 125.07 -12.67 11.46
CA LEU A 31 124.17 -13.44 10.59
C LEU A 31 123.63 -14.73 11.26
N GLY A 32 124.31 -15.24 12.29
CA GLY A 32 123.92 -16.47 13.00
C GLY A 32 122.90 -16.29 14.13
N SER A 33 122.50 -15.07 14.46
CA SER A 33 121.49 -14.81 15.49
C SER A 33 120.09 -14.77 14.88
N ALA A 34 119.40 -15.92 14.84
CA ALA A 34 117.98 -15.95 14.50
C ALA A 34 117.19 -15.31 15.66
N GLN A 35 116.64 -14.12 15.45
CA GLN A 35 115.80 -13.45 16.44
C GLN A 35 114.49 -14.23 16.66
N LEU A 36 114.14 -14.49 17.93
CA LEU A 36 112.89 -15.13 18.32
C LEU A 36 111.70 -14.30 17.81
N ARG A 37 110.73 -14.96 17.17
CA ARG A 37 109.44 -14.36 16.80
C ARG A 37 108.27 -15.27 17.15
N VAL A 38 107.11 -14.69 17.38
CA VAL A 38 105.82 -15.40 17.46
C VAL A 38 105.06 -15.13 16.17
N VAL A 39 104.41 -16.16 15.64
CA VAL A 39 103.58 -16.07 14.43
C VAL A 39 102.14 -16.43 14.78
N ALA A 40 101.22 -15.55 14.41
CA ALA A 40 99.78 -15.70 14.59
C ALA A 40 99.06 -15.78 13.22
N PRO A 41 97.86 -16.38 13.15
CA PRO A 41 96.99 -16.30 11.98
C PRO A 41 96.66 -14.87 11.59
N SER A 42 96.68 -14.57 10.30
CA SER A 42 96.29 -13.25 9.77
C SER A 42 94.76 -13.06 9.69
N LEU A 43 94.00 -14.16 9.62
CA LEU A 43 92.55 -14.14 9.58
C LEU A 43 91.98 -14.26 11.00
N PRO A 44 90.86 -13.55 11.29
CA PRO A 44 90.15 -13.72 12.55
C PRO A 44 89.71 -15.17 12.75
N VAL A 45 89.82 -15.64 13.99
CA VAL A 45 89.22 -16.89 14.44
C VAL A 45 87.76 -16.60 14.76
N THR A 46 86.83 -17.37 14.22
CA THR A 46 85.39 -17.17 14.44
C THR A 46 84.82 -18.23 15.37
N ALA A 47 83.86 -17.82 16.21
CA ALA A 47 83.12 -18.71 17.11
C ALA A 47 81.69 -18.22 17.31
N VAL A 48 80.78 -19.11 17.70
CA VAL A 48 79.43 -18.75 18.17
C VAL A 48 79.41 -18.79 19.69
N VAL A 49 78.63 -17.92 20.32
CA VAL A 49 78.44 -17.92 21.78
C VAL A 49 78.14 -19.34 22.29
N GLY A 50 78.87 -19.75 23.33
CA GLY A 50 78.78 -21.06 23.97
C GLY A 50 79.70 -22.13 23.38
N GLN A 51 80.39 -21.88 22.26
CA GLN A 51 81.36 -22.82 21.70
C GLN A 51 82.75 -22.69 22.35
N ASP A 52 83.57 -23.73 22.19
CA ASP A 52 84.99 -23.66 22.53
C ASP A 52 85.79 -23.20 21.30
N VAL A 53 86.83 -22.40 21.54
CA VAL A 53 87.71 -21.88 20.48
C VAL A 53 89.18 -22.08 20.83
N VAL A 54 90.03 -22.23 19.82
CA VAL A 54 91.48 -22.31 19.98
C VAL A 54 92.15 -21.15 19.25
N LEU A 55 92.83 -20.30 20.01
CA LEU A 55 93.67 -19.21 19.49
C LEU A 55 95.07 -19.77 19.25
N ARG A 56 95.51 -19.75 18.00
CA ARG A 56 96.77 -20.39 17.61
C ARG A 56 97.92 -19.39 17.51
N CYS A 57 99.06 -19.76 18.06
CA CYS A 57 100.32 -19.02 17.95
C CYS A 57 101.49 -20.01 17.97
N HIS A 58 102.59 -19.69 17.31
CA HIS A 58 103.80 -20.54 17.38
C HIS A 58 105.09 -19.74 17.29
N LEU A 59 106.16 -20.30 17.83
CA LEU A 59 107.51 -19.75 17.78
C LEU A 59 108.14 -19.98 16.39
N CYS A 60 108.87 -18.98 15.93
CA CYS A 60 109.69 -19.02 14.73
C CYS A 60 111.09 -18.47 15.03
N PRO A 61 112.16 -19.28 14.89
CA PRO A 61 112.15 -20.70 14.53
C PRO A 61 111.48 -21.57 15.61
N CYS A 62 110.93 -22.72 15.20
CA CYS A 62 110.30 -23.68 16.10
C CYS A 62 111.32 -24.22 17.11
N LYS A 63 110.97 -24.15 18.39
CA LYS A 63 111.79 -24.66 19.50
C LYS A 63 110.90 -25.02 20.68
N ASN A 64 111.44 -25.85 21.57
CA ASN A 64 110.74 -26.23 22.78
C ASN A 64 110.46 -25.01 23.69
N ALA A 65 109.18 -24.76 23.96
CA ALA A 65 108.70 -23.66 24.80
C ALA A 65 108.26 -24.11 26.21
N TRP A 66 108.56 -25.35 26.62
CA TRP A 66 108.10 -25.90 27.90
C TRP A 66 108.58 -25.10 29.11
N ASN A 67 109.80 -24.55 29.05
CA ASN A 67 110.41 -23.76 30.11
C ASN A 67 110.31 -22.24 29.86
N SER A 68 109.53 -21.82 28.86
CA SER A 68 109.32 -20.41 28.57
C SER A 68 108.17 -19.83 29.42
N ASP A 69 108.17 -18.52 29.61
CA ASP A 69 107.06 -17.76 30.18
C ASP A 69 106.15 -17.33 29.03
N ILE A 70 104.91 -17.83 29.03
CA ILE A 70 103.91 -17.64 27.98
C ILE A 70 102.72 -16.91 28.57
N ARG A 71 102.35 -15.77 27.97
CA ARG A 71 101.23 -14.94 28.41
C ARG A 71 100.26 -14.71 27.29
N TRP A 72 98.99 -14.92 27.59
CA TRP A 72 97.88 -14.50 26.77
C TRP A 72 97.19 -13.30 27.40
N VAL A 73 97.11 -12.20 26.67
CA VAL A 73 96.57 -10.92 27.16
C VAL A 73 95.49 -10.41 26.22
N GLN A 74 94.30 -10.11 26.75
CA GLN A 74 93.25 -9.49 25.95
C GLN A 74 93.46 -7.98 25.87
N HIS A 75 93.54 -7.43 24.66
CA HIS A 75 93.84 -6.00 24.46
C HIS A 75 92.79 -5.08 25.08
N ARG A 76 91.51 -5.40 24.92
CA ARG A 76 90.39 -4.55 25.36
C ARG A 76 90.43 -4.27 26.87
N SER A 77 90.71 -5.30 27.67
CA SER A 77 90.76 -5.23 29.14
C SER A 77 92.19 -5.03 29.65
N SER A 78 93.20 -5.11 28.76
CA SER A 78 94.62 -5.26 29.13
C SER A 78 94.84 -6.39 30.15
N GLY A 79 93.99 -7.40 30.07
CA GLY A 79 93.78 -8.37 31.13
C GLY A 79 94.44 -9.71 30.83
N LEU A 80 95.00 -10.33 31.86
CA LEU A 80 95.71 -11.61 31.75
C LEU A 80 94.72 -12.77 31.59
N VAL A 81 94.62 -13.30 30.38
CA VAL A 81 93.71 -14.39 30.00
C VAL A 81 94.27 -15.73 30.45
N HIS A 82 95.58 -15.92 30.28
CA HIS A 82 96.29 -17.12 30.72
C HIS A 82 97.79 -16.82 30.89
N HIS A 83 98.41 -17.36 31.92
CA HIS A 83 99.84 -17.26 32.16
C HIS A 83 100.40 -18.64 32.50
N TYR A 84 101.45 -19.03 31.78
CA TYR A 84 102.16 -20.28 31.97
C TYR A 84 103.64 -19.98 32.17
N GLN A 85 104.25 -20.64 33.15
CA GLN A 85 105.69 -20.54 33.40
C GLN A 85 106.22 -21.86 33.95
N ASN A 86 107.28 -22.40 33.33
CA ASN A 86 108.02 -23.57 33.82
C ASN A 86 107.14 -24.79 34.17
N GLY A 87 106.14 -25.09 33.34
CA GLY A 87 105.26 -26.24 33.54
C GLY A 87 103.97 -25.94 34.32
N VAL A 88 103.82 -24.74 34.89
CA VAL A 88 102.72 -24.39 35.79
C VAL A 88 101.87 -23.26 35.23
N ASP A 89 100.55 -23.40 35.35
CA ASP A 89 99.60 -22.33 35.03
C ASP A 89 99.46 -21.41 36.25
N LEU A 90 99.64 -20.11 36.04
CA LEU A 90 99.69 -19.06 37.06
C LEU A 90 98.39 -18.22 37.03
N GLU A 91 98.52 -16.92 37.28
CA GLU A 91 97.42 -15.98 37.42
C GLU A 91 96.59 -15.83 36.14
N GLN A 92 95.29 -15.62 36.33
CA GLN A 92 94.28 -15.42 35.30
C GLN A 92 93.24 -14.42 35.85
N MET A 93 92.61 -13.63 34.98
CA MET A 93 91.44 -12.85 35.39
C MET A 93 90.28 -13.77 35.79
N GLU A 94 89.46 -13.30 36.73
CA GLU A 94 88.29 -14.06 37.20
C GLU A 94 87.32 -14.44 36.07
N GLU A 95 87.19 -13.63 35.02
CA GLU A 95 86.33 -13.89 33.85
C GLU A 95 86.79 -15.09 32.99
N TYR A 96 88.08 -15.45 33.07
CA TYR A 96 88.71 -16.51 32.28
C TYR A 96 89.08 -17.74 33.13
N LYS A 97 88.96 -17.64 34.46
CA LYS A 97 89.32 -18.70 35.40
C LYS A 97 88.51 -19.97 35.15
N GLY A 98 89.22 -21.08 34.93
CA GLY A 98 88.61 -22.37 34.63
C GLY A 98 88.00 -22.48 33.22
N ARG A 99 88.09 -21.42 32.39
CA ARG A 99 87.66 -21.42 30.99
C ARG A 99 88.82 -21.56 30.02
N THR A 100 90.05 -21.26 30.44
CA THR A 100 91.23 -21.23 29.56
C THR A 100 92.22 -22.36 29.84
N GLU A 101 92.83 -22.89 28.77
CA GLU A 101 93.84 -23.95 28.85
C GLU A 101 94.89 -23.76 27.75
N LEU A 102 96.17 -23.70 28.14
CA LEU A 102 97.28 -23.76 27.21
C LEU A 102 97.51 -25.22 26.75
N LEU A 103 97.52 -25.46 25.45
CA LEU A 103 97.63 -26.80 24.87
C LEU A 103 99.06 -27.35 24.95
N ARG A 104 99.34 -28.11 26.01
CA ARG A 104 100.68 -28.61 26.37
C ARG A 104 101.35 -29.49 25.30
N ASN A 105 100.56 -30.25 24.54
CA ASN A 105 101.08 -31.22 23.56
C ASN A 105 101.89 -30.56 22.43
N GLY A 106 101.65 -29.28 22.14
CA GLY A 106 102.34 -28.56 21.06
C GLY A 106 103.59 -27.79 21.52
N LEU A 107 103.84 -27.68 22.83
CA LEU A 107 104.92 -26.85 23.37
C LEU A 107 106.32 -27.31 22.93
N SER A 108 106.53 -28.61 22.72
CA SER A 108 107.83 -29.15 22.25
C SER A 108 108.22 -28.64 20.87
N ASP A 109 107.22 -28.35 20.03
CA ASP A 109 107.38 -27.85 18.66
C ASP A 109 107.26 -26.31 18.59
N GLY A 110 107.07 -25.67 19.74
CA GLY A 110 106.92 -24.22 19.86
C GLY A 110 105.50 -23.71 19.58
N ASN A 111 104.47 -24.57 19.58
CA ASN A 111 103.08 -24.12 19.52
C ASN A 111 102.63 -23.61 20.89
N LEU A 112 101.86 -22.53 20.90
CA LEU A 112 101.48 -21.74 22.07
C LEU A 112 99.96 -21.63 22.19
N ASP A 113 99.24 -22.57 21.59
CA ASP A 113 97.81 -22.53 21.37
C ASP A 113 97.01 -22.47 22.69
N LEU A 114 96.08 -21.53 22.77
CA LEU A 114 95.19 -21.36 23.91
C LEU A 114 93.77 -21.78 23.55
N ARG A 115 93.19 -22.69 24.33
CA ARG A 115 91.75 -22.98 24.28
C ARG A 115 90.99 -22.08 25.25
N ILE A 116 89.90 -21.48 24.78
CA ILE A 116 88.91 -20.78 25.60
C ILE A 116 87.59 -21.54 25.45
N THR A 117 86.99 -21.96 26.56
CA THR A 117 85.75 -22.72 26.59
C THR A 117 84.52 -21.84 26.79
N ALA A 118 83.41 -22.25 26.19
CA ALA A 118 82.12 -21.58 26.26
C ALA A 118 82.24 -20.05 26.06
N VAL A 119 82.70 -19.62 24.88
CA VAL A 119 82.93 -18.21 24.59
C VAL A 119 81.67 -17.37 24.73
N SER A 120 81.80 -16.14 25.21
CA SER A 120 80.73 -15.16 25.31
C SER A 120 80.96 -14.01 24.34
N SER A 121 79.96 -13.15 24.16
CA SER A 121 80.10 -11.95 23.32
C SER A 121 81.16 -10.97 23.84
N SER A 122 81.52 -11.00 25.13
CA SER A 122 82.60 -10.18 25.69
C SER A 122 84.00 -10.67 25.32
N ASP A 123 84.12 -11.95 24.95
CA ASP A 123 85.41 -12.53 24.55
C ASP A 123 85.83 -12.12 23.15
N SER A 124 84.94 -11.55 22.33
CA SER A 124 85.33 -11.04 21.01
C SER A 124 86.31 -9.87 21.13
N GLY A 125 87.43 -9.96 20.41
CA GLY A 125 88.47 -8.93 20.41
C GLY A 125 89.85 -9.47 20.06
N SER A 126 90.86 -8.62 20.24
CA SER A 126 92.27 -8.95 19.98
C SER A 126 92.95 -9.51 21.22
N TYR A 127 93.72 -10.57 21.03
CA TYR A 127 94.50 -11.28 22.03
C TYR A 127 95.97 -11.28 21.63
N SER A 128 96.82 -10.90 22.55
CA SER A 128 98.27 -11.02 22.42
C SER A 128 98.73 -12.36 22.98
N CYS A 129 99.60 -13.05 22.24
CA CYS A 129 100.39 -14.18 22.70
C CYS A 129 101.85 -13.73 22.79
N ALA A 130 102.31 -13.51 24.01
CA ALA A 130 103.67 -13.08 24.32
C ALA A 130 104.46 -14.24 24.92
N VAL A 131 105.73 -14.36 24.52
CA VAL A 131 106.66 -15.35 25.05
C VAL A 131 107.94 -14.66 25.49
N GLN A 132 108.33 -14.94 26.73
CA GLN A 132 109.63 -14.60 27.30
C GLN A 132 110.45 -15.89 27.45
N ASP A 133 111.61 -15.94 26.81
CA ASP A 133 112.53 -17.07 26.85
C ASP A 133 113.97 -16.59 27.03
N GLY A 134 114.50 -16.70 28.25
CA GLY A 134 115.74 -16.05 28.65
C GLY A 134 115.62 -14.52 28.50
N ASP A 135 116.55 -13.91 27.77
CA ASP A 135 116.53 -12.48 27.43
C ASP A 135 115.67 -12.16 26.19
N GLY A 136 115.13 -13.19 25.52
CA GLY A 136 114.31 -13.03 24.31
C GLY A 136 112.84 -12.77 24.64
N TYR A 137 112.27 -11.73 24.02
CA TYR A 137 110.84 -11.44 24.06
C TYR A 137 110.28 -11.42 22.64
N ALA A 138 109.12 -12.05 22.43
CA ALA A 138 108.40 -12.00 21.17
C ALA A 138 106.89 -12.08 21.40
N GLU A 139 106.12 -11.46 20.51
CA GLU A 139 104.67 -11.35 20.67
C GLU A 139 103.97 -11.33 19.29
N ALA A 140 102.76 -11.88 19.23
CA ALA A 140 101.87 -11.75 18.07
C ALA A 140 100.41 -11.60 18.51
N VAL A 141 99.58 -11.03 17.64
CA VAL A 141 98.17 -10.74 17.92
C VAL A 141 97.26 -11.67 17.13
N VAL A 142 96.28 -12.26 17.81
CA VAL A 142 95.18 -13.07 17.26
C VAL A 142 93.86 -12.34 17.46
N ASN A 143 93.02 -12.28 16.44
CA ASN A 143 91.68 -11.69 16.54
C ASN A 143 90.63 -12.79 16.69
N LEU A 144 89.72 -12.64 17.65
CA LEU A 144 88.57 -13.52 17.89
C LEU A 144 87.25 -12.78 17.61
N GLU A 145 86.45 -13.31 16.71
CA GLU A 145 85.12 -12.82 16.37
C GLU A 145 84.05 -13.78 16.91
N VAL A 146 83.27 -13.33 17.90
CA VAL A 146 82.19 -14.13 18.48
C VAL A 146 80.84 -13.64 17.98
N SER A 147 80.09 -14.50 17.30
CA SER A 147 78.73 -14.23 16.82
C SER A 147 77.68 -14.65 17.85
N ASP A 148 76.72 -13.78 18.11
CA ASP A 148 75.56 -14.05 18.97
C ASP A 148 74.24 -13.93 18.18
N PRO A 149 73.80 -15.02 17.52
CA PRO A 149 72.58 -15.00 16.72
C PRO A 149 71.29 -14.91 17.57
N PHE A 150 71.36 -15.18 18.88
CA PHE A 150 70.17 -15.22 19.73
C PHE A 150 69.83 -13.85 20.31
N SER A 151 70.82 -13.01 20.61
CA SER A 151 70.57 -11.67 21.18
C SER A 151 69.75 -10.74 20.28
N GLU A 152 69.82 -10.87 18.95
CA GLU A 152 69.04 -10.01 18.03
C GLU A 152 67.56 -10.41 17.92
N ILE A 153 67.24 -11.68 18.22
CA ILE A 153 65.91 -12.26 18.02
C ILE A 153 64.96 -11.88 19.17
N VAL A 154 65.48 -11.69 20.39
CA VAL A 154 64.66 -11.60 21.60
C VAL A 154 64.51 -10.17 22.15
N HIS A 155 64.37 -9.16 21.28
CA HIS A 155 63.98 -7.83 21.78
C HIS A 155 62.52 -7.86 22.25
N PRO A 156 62.23 -7.64 23.56
CA PRO A 156 60.88 -7.84 24.12
C PRO A 156 59.78 -7.02 23.41
N TRP A 157 60.14 -5.83 22.90
CA TRP A 157 59.20 -4.97 22.18
C TRP A 157 58.78 -5.55 20.82
N LYS A 158 59.64 -6.27 20.10
CA LYS A 158 59.29 -6.88 18.80
C LYS A 158 58.23 -7.97 18.97
N VAL A 159 58.36 -8.77 20.02
CA VAL A 159 57.37 -9.80 20.37
C VAL A 159 56.04 -9.15 20.74
N ALA A 160 56.06 -8.10 21.56
CA ALA A 160 54.86 -7.36 21.93
C ALA A 160 54.14 -6.77 20.71
N LEU A 161 54.86 -6.16 19.77
CA LEU A 161 54.28 -5.64 18.54
C LEU A 161 53.63 -6.72 17.67
N ALA A 162 54.30 -7.86 17.50
CA ALA A 162 53.75 -8.98 16.73
C ALA A 162 52.42 -9.46 17.32
N VAL A 163 52.35 -9.63 18.65
CA VAL A 163 51.13 -10.04 19.36
C VAL A 163 50.02 -9.01 19.16
N VAL A 164 50.30 -7.72 19.34
CA VAL A 164 49.31 -6.65 19.14
C VAL A 164 48.75 -6.64 17.72
N ILE A 165 49.61 -6.78 16.70
CA ILE A 165 49.19 -6.82 15.30
C ILE A 165 48.25 -8.01 15.06
N THR A 166 48.56 -9.19 15.60
CA THR A 166 47.69 -10.37 15.43
C THR A 166 46.31 -10.18 16.06
N ILE A 167 46.23 -9.55 17.24
CA ILE A 167 44.96 -9.24 17.92
C ILE A 167 44.17 -8.20 17.11
N LEU A 168 44.82 -7.17 16.58
CA LEU A 168 44.19 -6.15 15.77
C LEU A 168 43.58 -6.74 14.49
N LEU A 169 44.32 -7.59 13.78
CA LEU A 169 43.81 -8.27 12.58
C LEU A 169 42.63 -9.19 12.89
N GLY A 170 42.72 -9.96 13.97
CA GLY A 170 41.63 -10.84 14.43
C GLY A 170 40.36 -10.07 14.78
N SER A 171 40.49 -9.00 15.58
CA SER A 171 39.35 -8.15 15.97
C SER A 171 38.71 -7.43 14.78
N PHE A 172 39.53 -6.93 13.84
CA PHE A 172 39.03 -6.29 12.62
C PHE A 172 38.21 -7.25 11.76
N ALA A 173 38.66 -8.50 11.59
CA ALA A 173 37.92 -9.52 10.85
C ALA A 173 36.54 -9.82 11.49
N VAL A 174 36.48 -9.91 12.82
CA VAL A 174 35.21 -10.10 13.56
C VAL A 174 34.26 -8.92 13.35
N ILE A 175 34.77 -7.69 13.41
CA ILE A 175 33.99 -6.47 13.17
C ILE A 175 33.41 -6.48 11.75
N ILE A 176 34.21 -6.81 10.73
CA ILE A 176 33.73 -6.90 9.34
C ILE A 176 32.61 -7.92 9.20
N VAL A 177 32.78 -9.12 9.76
CA VAL A 177 31.74 -10.17 9.71
C VAL A 177 30.45 -9.71 10.40
N PHE A 178 30.56 -9.03 11.54
CA PHE A 178 29.41 -8.48 12.25
C PHE A 178 28.69 -7.40 11.43
N LEU A 179 29.42 -6.44 10.85
CA LEU A 179 28.85 -5.40 10.00
C LEU A 179 28.15 -5.99 8.77
N HIS A 180 28.77 -6.98 8.13
CA HIS A 180 28.18 -7.66 6.98
C HIS A 180 26.89 -8.41 7.36
N ARG A 181 26.89 -9.13 8.48
CA ARG A 181 25.67 -9.80 9.00
C ARG A 181 24.55 -8.79 9.26
N LYS A 182 24.87 -7.65 9.87
CA LYS A 182 23.90 -6.58 10.15
C LYS A 182 23.34 -5.96 8.87
N GLN A 183 24.19 -5.70 7.88
CA GLN A 183 23.79 -5.13 6.59
C GLN A 183 22.88 -6.09 5.80
N VAL A 184 23.19 -7.39 5.80
CA VAL A 184 22.34 -8.41 5.16
C VAL A 184 20.98 -8.52 5.86
N ALA A 185 20.93 -8.49 7.20
CA ALA A 185 19.67 -8.52 7.94
C ALA A 185 18.78 -7.31 7.59
N LEU A 186 19.35 -6.11 7.59
CA LEU A 186 18.63 -4.88 7.23
C LEU A 186 18.13 -4.91 5.79
N SER A 187 18.95 -5.39 4.84
CA SER A 187 18.55 -5.53 3.44
C SER A 187 17.37 -6.48 3.26
N ARG A 188 17.27 -7.55 4.06
CA ARG A 188 16.11 -8.46 4.03
C ARG A 188 14.84 -7.80 4.55
N GLU A 189 14.93 -7.04 5.64
CA GLU A 189 13.78 -6.30 6.16
C GLU A 189 13.26 -5.27 5.15
N LEU A 190 14.17 -4.53 4.50
CA LEU A 190 13.81 -3.59 3.44
C LEU A 190 13.09 -4.28 2.27
N LYS A 191 13.61 -5.44 1.82
CA LYS A 191 12.95 -6.22 0.76
C LYS A 191 11.55 -6.70 1.15
N ARG A 192 11.34 -7.06 2.43
CA ARG A 192 10.00 -7.42 2.92
C ARG A 192 9.07 -6.22 2.97
N THR A 193 9.55 -5.06 3.39
CA THR A 193 8.73 -3.83 3.38
C THR A 193 8.37 -3.44 1.96
N ASP A 194 9.33 -3.49 1.02
CA ASP A 194 9.07 -3.21 -0.40
C ASP A 194 8.04 -4.18 -0.99
N ALA A 195 8.14 -5.48 -0.67
CA ALA A 195 7.16 -6.47 -1.11
C ALA A 195 5.75 -6.20 -0.55
N LYS A 196 5.65 -5.84 0.74
CA LYS A 196 4.36 -5.46 1.36
C LYS A 196 3.78 -4.19 0.74
N LEU A 197 4.63 -3.20 0.46
CA LEU A 197 4.23 -1.97 -0.22
C LEU A 197 3.74 -2.25 -1.65
N ALA A 198 4.42 -3.13 -2.38
CA ALA A 198 4.00 -3.54 -3.72
C ALA A 198 2.63 -4.26 -3.71
N GLU A 199 2.40 -5.14 -2.73
CA GLU A 199 1.11 -5.80 -2.53
C GLU A 199 -0.01 -4.79 -2.22
N GLN A 200 0.25 -3.85 -1.30
CA GLN A 200 -0.70 -2.77 -1.00
C GLN A 200 -0.99 -1.88 -2.22
N ALA A 201 0.04 -1.54 -3.01
CA ALA A 201 -0.14 -0.78 -4.23
C ALA A 201 -0.98 -1.53 -5.27
N ALA A 202 -0.82 -2.86 -5.37
CA ALA A 202 -1.65 -3.69 -6.25
C ALA A 202 -3.13 -3.70 -5.82
N VAL A 203 -3.40 -3.85 -4.52
CA VAL A 203 -4.77 -3.75 -3.96
C VAL A 203 -5.36 -2.37 -4.22
N LEU A 204 -4.59 -1.31 -3.98
CA LEU A 204 -5.03 0.07 -4.23
C LEU A 204 -5.40 0.27 -5.71
N ASN A 205 -4.57 -0.17 -6.63
CA ASN A 205 -4.83 -0.09 -8.07
C ASN A 205 -6.10 -0.88 -8.46
N PHE A 206 -6.32 -2.06 -7.88
CA PHE A 206 -7.54 -2.83 -8.10
C PHE A 206 -8.78 -2.09 -7.59
N THR A 207 -8.74 -1.55 -6.37
CA THR A 207 -9.86 -0.76 -5.81
C THR A 207 -10.15 0.49 -6.62
N ALA A 208 -9.13 1.22 -7.07
CA ALA A 208 -9.28 2.37 -7.95
C ALA A 208 -9.93 1.99 -9.29
N GLY A 209 -9.56 0.84 -9.87
CA GLY A 209 -10.19 0.29 -11.07
C GLY A 209 -11.69 -0.02 -10.86
N SER A 210 -12.02 -0.68 -9.75
CA SER A 210 -13.41 -0.99 -9.39
C SER A 210 -14.25 0.28 -9.17
N LEU A 211 -13.71 1.26 -8.43
CA LEU A 211 -14.37 2.55 -8.21
C LEU A 211 -14.58 3.31 -9.51
N LYS A 212 -13.60 3.30 -10.42
CA LYS A 212 -13.74 3.92 -11.75
C LYS A 212 -14.88 3.28 -12.55
N LYS A 213 -15.04 1.96 -12.47
CA LYS A 213 -16.14 1.24 -13.13
C LYS A 213 -17.49 1.61 -12.51
N GLN A 214 -17.58 1.61 -11.17
CA GLN A 214 -18.80 2.04 -10.47
C GLN A 214 -19.18 3.49 -10.79
N ALA A 215 -18.19 4.40 -10.85
CA ALA A 215 -18.43 5.79 -11.24
C ALA A 215 -18.99 5.91 -12.67
N ALA A 216 -18.45 5.15 -13.63
CA ALA A 216 -18.95 5.13 -14.99
C ALA A 216 -20.39 4.58 -15.09
N GLU A 217 -20.71 3.54 -14.31
CA GLU A 217 -22.06 2.99 -14.23
C GLU A 217 -23.05 3.98 -13.61
N LEU A 218 -22.66 4.69 -12.55
CA LEU A 218 -23.48 5.73 -11.91
C LEU A 218 -23.78 6.89 -12.86
N VAL A 219 -22.79 7.29 -13.67
CA VAL A 219 -22.97 8.32 -14.71
C VAL A 219 -23.99 7.87 -15.75
N GLU A 220 -23.95 6.60 -16.17
CA GLU A 220 -24.92 6.08 -17.14
C GLU A 220 -26.34 6.00 -16.57
N GLN A 221 -26.47 5.56 -15.31
CA GLN A 221 -27.75 5.60 -14.60
C GLN A 221 -28.30 7.02 -14.49
N THR A 222 -27.44 8.01 -14.27
CA THR A 222 -27.84 9.42 -14.18
C THR A 222 -28.44 9.91 -15.51
N LYS A 223 -27.84 9.57 -16.64
CA LYS A 223 -28.39 9.90 -17.97
C LYS A 223 -29.75 9.25 -18.20
N GLU A 224 -29.93 8.00 -17.80
CA GLU A 224 -31.20 7.30 -17.92
C GLU A 224 -32.29 7.95 -17.06
N VAL A 225 -31.95 8.40 -15.84
CA VAL A 225 -32.86 9.17 -14.98
C VAL A 225 -33.24 10.50 -15.63
N GLU A 226 -32.26 11.23 -16.19
CA GLU A 226 -32.52 12.50 -16.87
C GLU A 226 -33.46 12.31 -18.07
N LYS A 227 -33.25 11.28 -18.87
CA LYS A 227 -34.13 10.91 -19.99
C LYS A 227 -35.55 10.59 -19.51
N LYS A 228 -35.71 9.83 -18.44
CA LYS A 228 -37.02 9.54 -17.83
C LYS A 228 -37.69 10.82 -17.33
N ASN A 229 -36.94 11.73 -16.71
CA ASN A 229 -37.45 13.04 -16.27
C ASN A 229 -37.95 13.88 -17.44
N LEU A 230 -37.27 13.90 -18.59
CA LEU A 230 -37.74 14.60 -19.79
C LEU A 230 -39.07 14.03 -20.31
N VAL A 231 -39.22 12.70 -20.30
CA VAL A 231 -40.48 12.04 -20.69
C VAL A 231 -41.59 12.40 -19.72
N LEU A 232 -41.33 12.32 -18.41
CA LEU A 232 -42.31 12.69 -17.38
C LEU A 232 -42.73 14.15 -17.50
N LYS A 233 -41.78 15.06 -17.78
CA LYS A 233 -42.08 16.49 -18.00
C LYS A 233 -43.04 16.67 -19.17
N LYS A 234 -42.78 16.03 -20.31
CA LYS A 234 -43.66 16.07 -21.49
C LYS A 234 -45.05 15.46 -21.19
N SER A 235 -45.10 14.39 -20.41
CA SER A 235 -46.36 13.79 -19.96
C SER A 235 -47.14 14.75 -19.06
N SER A 236 -46.47 15.45 -18.14
CA SER A 236 -47.08 16.46 -17.28
C SER A 236 -47.70 17.60 -18.10
N GLU A 237 -46.95 18.13 -19.07
CA GLU A 237 -47.43 19.20 -19.97
C GLU A 237 -48.69 18.77 -20.77
N ASN A 238 -48.74 17.51 -21.22
CA ASN A 238 -49.91 16.93 -21.90
C ASN A 238 -51.11 16.74 -20.94
N ILE A 239 -50.86 16.34 -19.70
CA ILE A 239 -51.92 16.24 -18.69
C ILE A 239 -52.49 17.63 -18.41
N ASP A 240 -51.64 18.64 -18.27
CA ASP A 240 -52.07 20.02 -18.06
C ASP A 240 -52.86 20.57 -19.25
N SER A 241 -52.51 20.21 -20.49
CA SER A 241 -53.32 20.58 -21.66
C SER A 241 -54.68 19.87 -21.64
N THR A 242 -54.70 18.57 -21.33
CA THR A 242 -55.94 17.78 -21.23
C THR A 242 -56.84 18.31 -20.11
N ALA A 243 -56.28 18.67 -18.96
CA ALA A 243 -57.01 19.26 -17.85
C ALA A 243 -57.63 20.61 -18.22
N ARG A 244 -56.91 21.44 -18.99
CA ARG A 244 -57.45 22.70 -19.54
C ARG A 244 -58.62 22.45 -20.50
N ASP A 245 -58.50 21.46 -21.38
CA ASP A 245 -59.56 21.09 -22.32
C ASP A 245 -60.80 20.54 -21.61
N LEU A 246 -60.61 19.66 -20.62
CA LEU A 246 -61.70 19.14 -19.79
C LEU A 246 -62.38 20.26 -18.99
N LYS A 247 -61.62 21.21 -18.44
CA LYS A 247 -62.19 22.38 -17.75
C LYS A 247 -63.04 23.23 -18.69
N LYS A 248 -62.61 23.39 -19.95
CA LYS A 248 -63.39 24.07 -20.98
C LYS A 248 -64.68 23.31 -21.31
N GLN A 249 -64.60 21.99 -21.48
CA GLN A 249 -65.78 21.15 -21.72
C GLN A 249 -66.76 21.20 -20.54
N ALA A 250 -66.28 21.14 -19.30
CA ALA A 250 -67.12 21.25 -18.11
C ALA A 250 -67.85 22.61 -18.06
N ALA A 251 -67.17 23.71 -18.40
CA ALA A 251 -67.79 25.02 -18.48
C ALA A 251 -68.87 25.11 -19.58
N GLU A 252 -68.64 24.50 -20.75
CA GLU A 252 -69.66 24.39 -21.80
C GLU A 252 -70.84 23.51 -21.39
N LEU A 253 -70.59 22.43 -20.64
CA LEU A 253 -71.63 21.55 -20.13
C LEU A 253 -72.52 22.26 -19.10
N GLU A 254 -71.96 23.07 -18.19
CA GLU A 254 -72.75 23.90 -17.27
C GLU A 254 -73.60 24.94 -18.02
N LYS A 255 -73.07 25.59 -19.06
CA LYS A 255 -73.88 26.48 -19.92
C LYS A 255 -75.02 25.73 -20.61
N LEU A 256 -74.76 24.53 -21.11
CA LEU A 256 -75.78 23.69 -21.74
C LEU A 256 -76.86 23.29 -20.73
N LYS A 257 -76.47 22.92 -19.52
CA LYS A 257 -77.38 22.60 -18.40
C LYS A 257 -78.25 23.80 -18.04
N GLU A 258 -77.70 25.01 -17.93
CA GLU A 258 -78.49 26.22 -17.71
C GLU A 258 -79.48 26.48 -18.84
N LYS A 259 -79.07 26.26 -20.09
CA LYS A 259 -79.95 26.39 -21.27
C LYS A 259 -81.09 25.37 -21.25
N MET A 260 -80.78 24.12 -20.93
CA MET A 260 -81.78 23.06 -20.78
C MET A 260 -82.74 23.37 -19.64
N LEU A 261 -82.25 23.83 -18.48
CA LEU A 261 -83.09 24.22 -17.34
C LEU A 261 -84.07 25.33 -17.73
N LYS A 262 -83.60 26.35 -18.46
CA LYS A 262 -84.47 27.41 -19.01
C LYS A 262 -85.54 26.84 -19.96
N GLN A 263 -85.18 25.87 -20.80
CA GLN A 263 -86.15 25.20 -21.68
C GLN A 263 -87.15 24.36 -20.89
N THR A 264 -86.71 23.61 -19.87
CA THR A 264 -87.58 22.82 -18.99
C THR A 264 -88.58 23.72 -18.28
N ASN A 265 -88.14 24.80 -17.64
CA ASN A 265 -89.04 25.74 -16.95
C ASN A 265 -90.06 26.37 -17.91
N LYS A 266 -89.64 26.70 -19.15
CA LYS A 266 -90.55 27.21 -20.18
C LYS A 266 -91.59 26.17 -20.58
N LEU A 267 -91.19 24.90 -20.72
CA LEU A 267 -92.09 23.81 -21.06
C LEU A 267 -93.06 23.51 -19.91
N GLU A 268 -92.61 23.61 -18.67
CA GLU A 268 -93.43 23.50 -17.46
C GLU A 268 -94.50 24.61 -17.41
N GLU A 269 -94.12 25.87 -17.67
CA GLU A 269 -95.06 26.98 -17.80
C GLU A 269 -96.08 26.74 -18.93
N GLN A 270 -95.63 26.22 -20.07
CA GLN A 270 -96.53 25.80 -21.16
C GLN A 270 -97.48 24.68 -20.73
N THR A 271 -96.99 23.71 -19.94
CA THR A 271 -97.78 22.58 -19.43
C THR A 271 -98.82 23.07 -18.44
N GLU A 272 -98.45 23.94 -17.49
CA GLU A 272 -99.40 24.58 -16.55
C GLU A 272 -100.46 25.38 -17.28
N LYS A 273 -100.08 26.11 -18.34
CA LYS A 273 -101.04 26.85 -19.17
C LYS A 273 -102.02 25.92 -19.86
N LEU A 274 -101.55 24.81 -20.44
CA LEU A 274 -102.40 23.80 -21.06
C LEU A 274 -103.32 23.10 -20.04
N VAL A 275 -102.84 22.84 -18.82
CA VAL A 275 -103.66 22.28 -17.75
C VAL A 275 -104.79 23.23 -17.39
N LYS A 276 -104.51 24.53 -17.23
CA LYS A 276 -105.55 25.55 -16.99
C LYS A 276 -106.55 25.66 -18.15
N GLU A 277 -106.08 25.62 -19.40
CA GLU A 277 -106.95 25.57 -20.56
C GLU A 277 -107.83 24.31 -20.54
N ASN A 278 -107.28 23.16 -20.16
CA ASN A 278 -108.04 21.90 -20.06
C ASN A 278 -109.06 21.92 -18.91
N GLU A 279 -108.73 22.49 -17.74
CA GLU A 279 -109.66 22.69 -16.64
C GLU A 279 -110.84 23.60 -17.04
N GLU A 280 -110.56 24.67 -17.80
CA GLU A 280 -111.60 25.56 -18.34
C GLU A 280 -112.48 24.84 -19.36
N VAL A 281 -111.89 24.02 -20.24
CA VAL A 281 -112.65 23.18 -21.18
C VAL A 281 -113.51 22.16 -20.44
N GLU A 282 -113.01 21.49 -19.40
CA GLU A 282 -113.80 20.58 -18.58
C GLU A 282 -114.97 21.29 -17.91
N LYS A 283 -114.75 22.51 -17.39
CA LYS A 283 -115.80 23.33 -16.82
C LYS A 283 -116.87 23.69 -17.85
N GLN A 284 -116.46 24.14 -19.04
CA GLN A 284 -117.37 24.40 -20.16
C GLN A 284 -118.16 23.14 -20.53
N ASN A 285 -117.51 21.97 -20.57
CA ASN A 285 -118.15 20.70 -20.87
C ASN A 285 -119.17 20.29 -19.78
N SER A 286 -118.85 20.54 -18.51
CA SER A 286 -119.77 20.30 -17.38
C SER A 286 -121.02 21.19 -17.44
N GLU A 287 -120.86 22.43 -17.91
CA GLU A 287 -121.95 23.39 -18.08
C GLU A 287 -122.82 23.04 -19.29
N LEU A 288 -122.20 22.62 -20.39
CA LEU A 288 -122.88 22.07 -21.56
C LEU A 288 -123.71 20.84 -21.19
N LYS A 289 -123.18 19.96 -20.35
CA LYS A 289 -123.89 18.78 -19.84
C LYS A 289 -125.14 19.16 -19.05
N LYS A 290 -125.05 20.12 -18.13
CA LYS A 290 -126.22 20.65 -17.40
C LYS A 290 -127.26 21.26 -18.34
N ASN A 291 -126.81 21.93 -19.41
CA ASN A 291 -127.71 22.47 -20.42
C ASN A 291 -128.41 21.38 -21.23
N CYS A 292 -127.71 20.29 -21.60
CA CYS A 292 -128.35 19.11 -22.21
C CYS A 292 -129.38 18.47 -21.28
N GLU A 293 -129.05 18.28 -20.00
CA GLU A 293 -129.99 17.73 -19.01
C GLU A 293 -131.25 18.60 -18.85
N LYS A 294 -131.11 19.93 -18.84
CA LYS A 294 -132.26 20.86 -18.89
C LYS A 294 -133.06 20.70 -20.17
N MET A 295 -132.39 20.60 -21.31
CA MET A 295 -133.05 20.45 -22.61
C MET A 295 -133.83 19.13 -22.69
N ASP A 296 -133.30 18.04 -22.13
CA ASP A 296 -134.00 16.75 -22.01
C ASP A 296 -135.24 16.84 -21.11
N PHE A 297 -135.17 17.54 -19.97
CA PHE A 297 -136.34 17.79 -19.12
C PHE A 297 -137.42 18.60 -19.85
N THR A 298 -136.99 19.58 -20.66
CA THR A 298 -137.88 20.40 -21.49
C THR A 298 -138.54 19.56 -22.60
N ALA A 299 -137.77 18.70 -23.25
CA ALA A 299 -138.27 17.76 -24.26
C ALA A 299 -139.24 16.73 -23.65
N GLY A 300 -138.96 16.25 -22.44
CA GLY A 300 -139.85 15.38 -21.68
C GLY A 300 -141.18 16.06 -21.35
N SER A 301 -141.14 17.32 -20.90
CA SER A 301 -142.33 18.13 -20.61
C SER A 301 -143.19 18.35 -21.86
N LEU A 302 -142.56 18.64 -23.02
CA LEU A 302 -143.24 18.77 -24.30
C LEU A 302 -143.89 17.47 -24.77
N LYS A 303 -143.25 16.30 -24.56
CA LYS A 303 -143.85 14.99 -24.87
C LYS A 303 -145.12 14.72 -24.06
N ILE A 304 -145.14 15.07 -22.77
CA ILE A 304 -146.33 14.93 -21.92
C ILE A 304 -147.45 15.85 -22.43
N LEU A 305 -147.12 17.08 -22.82
CA LEU A 305 -148.09 18.04 -23.36
C LEU A 305 -148.71 17.55 -24.68
N ALA A 306 -147.87 17.01 -25.58
CA ALA A 306 -148.32 16.41 -26.84
C ALA A 306 -149.25 15.20 -26.63
N ALA A 307 -148.93 14.33 -25.67
CA ALA A 307 -149.79 13.20 -25.29
C ALA A 307 -151.15 13.68 -24.76
N LYS A 308 -151.16 14.76 -23.97
CA LYS A 308 -152.38 15.38 -23.43
C LYS A 308 -153.26 15.96 -24.54
N MET A 309 -152.66 16.65 -25.51
CA MET A 309 -153.38 17.17 -26.68
C MET A 309 -154.00 16.06 -27.53
N ASN A 310 -153.28 14.96 -27.76
CA ASN A 310 -153.79 13.81 -28.51
C ASN A 310 -154.97 13.13 -27.81
N PHE A 311 -154.95 13.01 -26.48
CA PHE A 311 -156.07 12.47 -25.71
C PHE A 311 -157.33 13.35 -25.85
N THR A 312 -157.18 14.66 -25.78
CA THR A 312 -158.30 15.62 -25.96
C THR A 312 -158.88 15.56 -27.37
N ALA A 313 -158.03 15.46 -28.39
CA ALA A 313 -158.46 15.31 -29.78
C ALA A 313 -159.27 14.02 -30.00
N GLY A 314 -158.85 12.91 -29.38
CA GLY A 314 -159.58 11.64 -29.43
C GLY A 314 -160.94 11.70 -28.73
N SER A 315 -161.07 12.46 -27.64
CA SER A 315 -162.34 12.61 -26.92
C SER A 315 -163.35 13.48 -27.68
N LEU A 316 -162.89 14.49 -28.42
CA LEU A 316 -163.75 15.35 -29.26
C LEU A 316 -164.32 14.58 -30.46
N MET A 317 -163.55 13.72 -31.12
CA MET A 317 -164.05 12.92 -32.25
C MET A 317 -165.22 12.00 -31.84
N LYS A 318 -165.19 11.41 -30.65
CA LYS A 318 -166.30 10.57 -30.16
C LYS A 318 -167.58 11.37 -29.90
N GLN A 319 -167.48 12.63 -29.49
CA GLN A 319 -168.65 13.50 -29.37
C GLN A 319 -169.23 13.87 -30.73
N THR A 320 -168.38 14.07 -31.74
CA THR A 320 -168.80 14.38 -33.11
C THR A 320 -169.58 13.22 -33.75
N GLU A 321 -169.16 11.96 -33.54
CA GLU A 321 -169.90 10.78 -34.00
C GLU A 321 -171.27 10.61 -33.31
N ALA A 322 -171.39 10.94 -32.03
CA ALA A 322 -172.65 10.84 -31.30
C ALA A 322 -173.71 11.85 -31.80
N VAL A 323 -173.28 13.08 -32.14
CA VAL A 323 -174.16 14.13 -32.68
C VAL A 323 -174.67 13.78 -34.08
N GLN A 324 -173.84 13.09 -34.87
CA GLN A 324 -174.21 12.74 -36.25
C GLN A 324 -175.28 11.64 -36.32
N ASN A 325 -175.29 10.71 -35.35
CA ASN A 325 -176.31 9.66 -35.28
C ASN A 325 -177.70 10.20 -34.86
N GLN A 326 -177.79 11.10 -33.87
CA GLN A 326 -179.07 11.69 -33.46
C GLN A 326 -179.75 12.47 -34.59
N ASN A 327 -178.97 13.07 -35.49
CA ASN A 327 -179.50 13.86 -36.59
C ASN A 327 -180.13 13.00 -37.72
N SER A 328 -179.78 11.71 -37.79
CA SER A 328 -180.32 10.79 -38.80
C SER A 328 -181.70 10.23 -38.44
N GLU A 329 -182.05 10.23 -37.15
CA GLU A 329 -183.29 9.65 -36.61
C GLU A 329 -184.47 10.63 -36.69
N LEU A 330 -184.21 11.93 -36.46
CA LEU A 330 -185.22 13.01 -36.59
C LEU A 330 -185.70 13.29 -38.02
N LYS A 331 -184.96 12.86 -39.04
CA LYS A 331 -185.34 13.09 -40.45
C LYS A 331 -186.39 12.08 -40.94
N LYS A 332 -186.58 10.96 -40.24
CA LYS A 332 -187.46 9.86 -40.68
C LYS A 332 -188.92 10.03 -40.24
N ASP A 333 -189.17 10.79 -39.17
CA ASP A 333 -190.52 10.88 -38.57
C ASP A 333 -191.44 11.97 -39.17
N CYS A 334 -190.92 12.92 -39.96
CA CYS A 334 -191.75 14.01 -40.51
C CYS A 334 -192.18 13.85 -41.98
N GLU A 335 -191.64 12.86 -42.71
CA GLU A 335 -192.06 12.57 -44.10
C GLU A 335 -193.20 11.51 -44.17
N GLU A 336 -193.68 10.99 -43.03
CA GLU A 336 -194.69 9.92 -42.94
C GLU A 336 -196.09 10.38 -42.47
N MET A 337 -196.38 11.69 -42.47
CA MET A 337 -197.74 12.27 -42.33
C MET A 337 -198.17 13.05 -43.59
N GLY A 338 -197.67 12.64 -44.76
CA GLY A 338 -197.85 13.36 -46.02
C GLY A 338 -198.92 12.84 -46.97
N GLU A 339 -199.18 11.53 -47.08
CA GLU A 339 -199.99 11.04 -48.22
C GLU A 339 -200.59 9.64 -48.00
N GLN A 340 -201.80 9.62 -47.44
CA GLN A 340 -202.92 8.65 -47.57
C GLN A 340 -204.03 9.26 -46.69
N THR A 341 -205.14 9.82 -47.17
CA THR A 341 -206.13 9.16 -48.02
C THR A 341 -207.14 10.20 -48.54
N GLU A 342 -207.30 10.23 -49.86
CA GLU A 342 -208.39 10.84 -50.61
C GLU A 342 -209.53 9.79 -50.74
N ALA A 343 -210.79 10.25 -50.87
CA ALA A 343 -212.05 9.51 -51.14
C ALA A 343 -212.93 9.09 -49.93
N LEU A 344 -213.95 9.90 -49.60
CA LEU A 344 -215.37 9.66 -49.90
C LEU A 344 -216.28 10.72 -49.20
N VAL A 345 -216.95 11.57 -49.99
CA VAL A 345 -218.44 11.66 -50.10
C VAL A 345 -219.09 12.50 -48.97
N VAL A 346 -219.46 13.77 -49.22
CA VAL A 346 -220.73 14.28 -49.84
C VAL A 346 -221.91 14.29 -48.85
N GLU A 347 -222.48 15.50 -48.72
CA GLU A 347 -223.83 15.87 -48.21
C GLU A 347 -224.08 15.60 -46.72
N THR A 348 -224.52 16.55 -45.89
CA THR A 348 -225.56 17.58 -46.10
C THR A 348 -225.56 18.53 -44.89
N GLU A 349 -225.96 19.79 -45.11
CA GLU A 349 -226.86 20.63 -44.28
C GLU A 349 -226.49 20.88 -42.78
N GLU A 350 -226.84 21.96 -42.10
CA GLU A 350 -227.54 23.22 -42.37
C GLU A 350 -227.36 24.07 -41.10
N SER A 351 -227.36 25.40 -41.30
CA SER A 351 -227.98 26.38 -40.41
C SER A 351 -227.41 26.65 -39.00
N GLY A 352 -227.35 27.95 -38.68
CA GLY A 352 -227.73 28.41 -37.34
C GLY A 352 -226.66 29.18 -36.55
N LYS A 353 -226.57 30.48 -36.83
CA LYS A 353 -226.73 31.61 -35.86
C LYS A 353 -227.34 31.24 -34.47
N PRO A 354 -227.38 32.15 -33.46
CA PRO A 354 -226.68 33.44 -33.26
C PRO A 354 -226.22 33.65 -31.79
N SER A 355 -225.90 34.91 -31.49
CA SER A 355 -226.15 35.67 -30.24
C SER A 355 -225.24 35.39 -29.04
N GLU A 356 -224.50 36.37 -28.52
CA GLU A 356 -224.86 37.67 -27.89
C GLU A 356 -224.76 37.53 -26.37
N GLU A 357 -224.02 38.48 -25.79
CA GLU A 357 -224.29 39.12 -24.49
C GLU A 357 -223.95 38.43 -23.15
N LYS A 358 -223.26 39.24 -22.31
CA LYS A 358 -223.23 39.41 -20.83
C LYS A 358 -223.71 38.23 -19.95
N ASP A 359 -223.04 37.87 -18.85
CA ASP A 359 -222.42 38.65 -17.77
C ASP A 359 -221.13 38.00 -17.24
#